data_AF-A0A662SV85-F1
#
_entry.id   AF-A0A662SV85-F1
#
_cell.length_a   1.000
_cell.length_b   1.000
_cell.length_c   1.000
_cell.angle_alpha   90.00
_cell.angle_beta   90.00
_cell.angle_gamma   90.00
#
_symmetry.space_group_name_H-M   'P 1'
#
loop_
_entity.id
_entity.type
_entity.pdbx_description
1 polymer ?
#
loop_
_entity_poly.entity_id
_entity_poly.type
_entity_poly.pdbx_seq_one_letter_code
_entity_poly.pdbx_strand_id
1 'polypeptide(L)' 'MEVRVAHVSDVHVRSAYYSEELASNVIEYLGELKPDLLVVTGDITDEGYPHEYEEALKLLGELEARV' A
#
# COMPACT_ATOMS: atom_id res chain seq x y z
N MET A 1 24.63 -5.61 9.18
CA MET A 1 23.35 -6.09 8.62
C MET A 1 22.83 -4.99 7.73
N GLU A 2 22.38 -5.33 6.52
CA GLU A 2 21.74 -4.37 5.61
C GLU A 2 20.28 -4.22 6.04
N VAL A 3 19.76 -3.00 6.06
CA VAL A 3 18.34 -2.69 6.34
C VAL A 3 17.69 -2.29 5.03
N ARG A 4 16.57 -2.92 4.67
CA ARG A 4 15.78 -2.56 3.50
C ARG A 4 14.52 -1.84 3.93
N VAL A 5 14.34 -0.64 3.36
CA VAL A 5 13.14 0.17 3.55
C VAL A 5 12.40 0.22 2.22
N ALA A 6 11.12 -0.15 2.24
CA ALA A 6 10.20 0.07 1.13
C ALA A 6 9.35 1.31 1.40
N HIS A 7 9.15 2.11 0.37
CA HIS A 7 8.36 3.34 0.44
C HIS A 7 7.28 3.31 -0.63
N VAL A 8 6.03 3.47 -0.21
CA VAL A 8 4.83 3.50 -1.05
C VAL A 8 4.07 4.81 -0.80
N SER A 9 3.48 5.38 -1.83
CA SER A 9 2.73 6.63 -1.78
C SER A 9 1.67 6.65 -2.89
N ASP A 10 0.73 7.60 -2.82
CA ASP A 10 -0.18 7.94 -3.93
C ASP A 10 -1.02 6.74 -4.39
N VAL A 11 -1.56 6.00 -3.44
CA VAL A 11 -2.39 4.83 -3.69
C VAL A 11 -3.73 5.23 -4.31
N HIS A 12 -4.33 6.32 -3.82
CA HIS A 12 -5.61 6.84 -4.28
C HIS A 12 -6.70 5.76 -4.41
N VAL A 13 -6.98 5.01 -3.33
CA VAL A 13 -8.03 3.98 -3.37
C VAL A 13 -9.36 4.59 -3.80
N ARG A 14 -10.09 3.86 -4.64
CA ARG A 14 -11.37 4.27 -5.26
C ARG A 14 -11.29 5.41 -6.28
N SER A 15 -10.10 5.92 -6.59
CA SER A 15 -9.93 6.82 -7.72
C SER A 15 -10.40 6.19 -9.03
N ALA A 16 -10.81 7.04 -9.99
CA ALA A 16 -11.13 6.60 -11.35
C ALA A 16 -9.95 5.93 -12.07
N TYR A 17 -8.73 6.14 -11.58
CA TYR A 17 -7.50 5.54 -12.09
C TYR A 17 -6.96 4.41 -11.22
N TYR A 18 -7.65 4.07 -10.12
CA TYR A 18 -7.23 2.97 -9.25
C TYR A 18 -7.27 1.64 -10.02
N SER A 19 -6.19 0.87 -9.89
CA SER A 19 -6.03 -0.42 -10.56
C SER A 19 -5.77 -1.51 -9.53
N GLU A 20 -6.73 -2.43 -9.42
CA GLU A 20 -6.60 -3.63 -8.59
C GLU A 20 -5.40 -4.48 -9.02
N GLU A 21 -5.07 -4.50 -10.31
CA GLU A 21 -3.90 -5.21 -10.83
C GLU A 21 -2.60 -4.58 -10.32
N LEU A 22 -2.48 -3.24 -10.35
CA LEU A 22 -1.29 -2.57 -9.82
C LEU A 22 -1.16 -2.75 -8.32
N ALA A 23 -2.27 -2.66 -7.57
CA ALA A 23 -2.29 -2.94 -6.15
C ALA A 23 -1.81 -4.36 -5.84
N SER A 24 -2.34 -5.36 -6.56
CA SER A 24 -1.95 -6.77 -6.41
C SER A 24 -0.46 -6.98 -6.71
N ASN A 25 0.06 -6.38 -7.78
CA ASN A 25 1.48 -6.46 -8.13
C ASN A 25 2.38 -5.85 -7.05
N VAL A 26 1.97 -4.75 -6.42
CA VAL A 26 2.72 -4.12 -5.32
C VAL A 26 2.70 -5.01 -4.08
N ILE A 27 1.55 -5.59 -3.73
CA ILE A 27 1.42 -6.55 -2.62
C ILE A 27 2.37 -7.74 -2.84
N GLU A 28 2.31 -8.39 -4.01
CA GLU A 28 3.17 -9.53 -4.35
C GLU A 28 4.65 -9.15 -4.28
N TYR A 29 5.04 -8.02 -4.90
CA TYR A 29 6.41 -7.54 -4.89
C TYR A 29 6.94 -7.29 -3.47
N LEU A 30 6.15 -6.65 -2.60
CA LEU A 30 6.55 -6.39 -1.21
C LEU A 30 6.63 -7.68 -0.39
N GLY A 31 5.70 -8.62 -0.60
CA GLY A 31 5.70 -9.94 0.03
C GLY A 31 6.92 -10.78 -0.35
N GLU A 32 7.41 -10.67 -1.58
CA GLU A 32 8.67 -11.29 -2.01
C GLU A 32 9.91 -10.56 -1.47
N LEU A 33 9.90 -9.22 -1.53
CA LEU A 33 11.01 -8.37 -1.09
C LEU A 33 11.27 -8.49 0.41
N LYS A 34 10.21 -8.66 1.21
CA LYS A 34 10.20 -8.71 2.68
C LYS A 34 11.06 -7.60 3.29
N PRO A 35 10.70 -6.33 3.10
CA PRO A 35 11.45 -5.21 3.67
C PRO A 35 11.43 -5.26 5.20
N ASP A 36 12.45 -4.68 5.83
CA ASP A 36 12.52 -4.56 7.29
C ASP A 36 11.60 -3.43 7.79
N LEU A 37 11.30 -2.45 6.93
CA LEU A 37 10.34 -1.39 7.20
C LEU A 37 9.58 -1.03 5.91
N LEU A 38 8.26 -0.95 6.01
CA LEU A 38 7.40 -0.38 4.98
C LEU A 38 6.86 0.97 5.48
N VAL A 39 7.03 2.03 4.68
CA VAL A 39 6.50 3.36 4.96
C VAL A 39 5.50 3.74 3.88
N VAL A 40 4.28 4.10 4.29
CA VAL A 40 3.24 4.65 3.41
C VAL A 40 3.09 6.13 3.71
N THR A 41 3.35 7.02 2.74
CA THR A 41 3.55 8.46 3.03
C THR A 41 2.37 9.37 2.76
N GLY A 42 1.23 8.86 2.30
CA GLY A 42 0.05 9.70 2.10
C GLY A 42 -0.69 9.34 0.82
N ASP A 43 -1.71 10.14 0.53
CA ASP A 43 -2.60 9.99 -0.62
C ASP A 43 -3.10 8.55 -0.76
N ILE A 44 -3.49 7.99 0.39
CA ILE A 44 -4.01 6.63 0.49
C ILE A 44 -5.40 6.57 -0.13
N THR A 45 -6.24 7.56 0.17
CA THR A 45 -7.60 7.75 -0.35
C THR A 45 -7.61 8.83 -1.42
N ASP A 46 -8.54 8.76 -2.37
CA ASP A 46 -8.63 9.76 -3.44
C ASP A 46 -9.18 11.11 -2.93
N GLU A 47 -10.31 11.10 -2.22
CA GLU A 47 -11.02 12.30 -1.78
C GLU A 47 -11.17 12.39 -0.25
N GLY A 48 -10.76 11.35 0.49
CA GLY A 48 -10.79 11.31 1.95
C GLY A 48 -12.17 10.99 2.53
N TYR A 49 -13.04 10.32 1.77
CA TYR A 49 -14.34 9.91 2.29
C TYR A 49 -14.21 8.71 3.25
N PRO A 50 -15.09 8.59 4.27
CA PRO A 50 -15.04 7.48 5.22
C PRO A 50 -15.00 6.08 4.58
N HIS A 51 -15.76 5.86 3.51
CA HIS A 51 -15.80 4.57 2.81
C HIS A 51 -14.51 4.26 2.04
N GLU A 52 -13.73 5.28 1.65
CA GLU A 52 -12.42 5.08 1.02
C GLU A 52 -11.43 4.56 2.06
N TYR A 53 -11.50 5.04 3.30
CA TYR A 53 -10.68 4.52 4.39
C TYR A 53 -11.01 3.07 4.75
N GLU A 54 -12.27 2.63 4.63
CA GLU A 54 -12.65 1.22 4.82
C GLU A 54 -11.95 0.30 3.80
N GLU A 55 -11.78 0.78 2.57
CA GLU A 55 -11.11 0.04 1.49
C GLU A 55 -9.59 0.13 1.61
N ALA A 56 -9.07 1.31 1.98
CA ALA A 56 -7.67 1.49 2.32
C ALA A 56 -7.22 0.53 3.43
N LEU A 57 -8.04 0.32 4.46
CA LEU A 57 -7.73 -0.62 5.54
C LEU A 57 -7.59 -2.07 5.04
N LYS A 58 -8.39 -2.47 4.05
CA LYS A 58 -8.27 -3.81 3.44
C LYS A 58 -6.94 -3.93 2.71
N LEU A 59 -6.65 -2.99 1.81
CA LEU A 59 -5.40 -2.96 1.04
C LEU A 59 -4.16 -2.91 1.94
N LEU A 60 -4.12 -1.98 2.90
CA LEU A 60 -2.97 -1.83 3.80
C LEU A 60 -2.78 -3.05 4.70
N GLY A 61 -3.86 -3.78 5.03
CA GLY A 61 -3.80 -5.03 5.78
C GLY A 61 -3.16 -6.19 5.02
N GLU A 62 -3.05 -6.09 3.70
CA GLU A 62 -2.38 -7.09 2.86
C GLU A 62 -0.89 -6.78 2.63
N LEU A 63 -0.42 -5.57 2.98
CA LEU A 63 0.98 -5.20 2.80
C LEU A 63 1.85 -5.78 3.93
N GLU A 64 2.89 -6.52 3.55
CA GLU A 64 3.78 -7.18 4.50
C GLU A 64 5.13 -6.47 4.68
N ALA A 65 5.60 -6.43 5.93
CA ALA A 65 6.97 -6.11 6.32
C ALA A 65 7.41 -7.08 7.44
N ARG A 66 8.71 -7.20 7.69
CA ARG A 66 9.24 -8.17 8.67
C ARG A 66 8.95 -7.84 10.13
N VAL A 67 8.59 -6.60 10.45
CA VAL A 67 8.54 -6.07 11.83
C VAL A 67 7.11 -5.73 12.22
#